data_AF-L7VY25-F1
#
_entry.id   AF-L7VY25-F1
#
_cell.length_a   1.000
_cell.length_b   1.000
_cell.length_c   1.000
_cell.angle_alpha   90.00
_cell.angle_beta   90.00
_cell.angle_gamma   90.00
#
_symmetry.space_group_name_H-M   'P 1'
#
loop_
_entity.id
_entity.type
_entity.pdbx_description
1 polymer ?
#
loop_
_entity_poly.entity_id
_entity_poly.type
_entity_poly.pdbx_seq_one_letter_code
_entity_poly.pdbx_strand_id
1 'polypeptide(L)'
;MGVEYYQYIQSEEWRQRANEAKRRAGYRCRVCNRSSKEVVLNAHHRTYKRLGHEDPDDITVLCRDCHELYELNKKLPRLPHQEYQPTTYQTISTTQSYKAASEKLVLSPSPVSNLGSSEASLKTMALTFVWVLLAISLITSLIVYFGPTQEADDSIHTPSPSPTDKLQAGVVVAPTSTLSQILPIPTKRPPMPTPEPIITVADCTGGCTEYPDWCSPPIKGNVNYNTRVKIYHMPGQEYYDDTKINVAYGERWFCTEQEAQAAGWRKSRR
;
A
#
# COMPACT_ATOMS: atom_id res chain seq x y z
N MET A 1 25.86 14.03 -2.10
CA MET A 1 25.16 13.18 -3.11
C MET A 1 23.73 13.04 -2.65
N GLY A 2 22.75 13.38 -3.50
CA GLY A 2 21.33 13.20 -3.17
C GLY A 2 20.93 11.73 -3.31
N VAL A 3 20.05 11.25 -2.44
CA VAL A 3 19.45 9.92 -2.57
C VAL A 3 18.33 9.97 -3.62
N GLU A 4 18.32 9.02 -4.54
CA GLU A 4 17.20 8.82 -5.46
C GLU A 4 15.98 8.34 -4.68
N TYR A 5 14.92 9.16 -4.63
CA TYR A 5 13.76 8.94 -3.76
C TYR A 5 13.16 7.52 -3.89
N TYR A 6 12.97 7.06 -5.13
CA TYR A 6 12.38 5.75 -5.40
C TYR A 6 13.30 4.59 -5.00
N GLN A 7 14.62 4.75 -5.10
CA GLN A 7 15.56 3.74 -4.63
C GLN A 7 15.60 3.73 -3.10
N TYR A 8 15.62 4.91 -2.49
CA TYR A 8 15.65 5.06 -1.05
C TYR A 8 14.40 4.48 -0.37
N ILE A 9 13.21 4.80 -0.84
CA ILE A 9 11.96 4.28 -0.25
C ILE A 9 11.78 2.77 -0.49
N GLN A 10 12.60 2.17 -1.36
CA GLN A 10 12.66 0.72 -1.60
C GLN A 10 13.78 0.04 -0.80
N SER A 11 14.63 0.80 -0.12
CA SER A 11 15.79 0.30 0.60
C SER A 11 15.43 -0.38 1.93
N GLU A 12 16.34 -1.22 2.40
CA GLU A 12 16.28 -1.83 3.73
C GLU A 12 16.34 -0.77 4.84
N GLU A 13 17.14 0.27 4.64
CA GLU A 13 17.33 1.36 5.60
C GLU A 13 16.01 2.07 5.90
N TRP A 14 15.25 2.39 4.85
CA TRP A 14 13.94 2.99 5.00
C TRP A 14 12.94 2.03 5.67
N ARG A 15 12.98 0.74 5.33
CA ARG A 15 12.15 -0.29 6.00
C ARG A 15 12.41 -0.32 7.51
N GLN A 16 13.67 -0.23 7.93
CA GLN A 16 14.04 -0.17 9.33
C GLN A 16 13.53 1.11 10.01
N ARG A 17 13.73 2.29 9.40
CA ARG A 17 13.24 3.57 9.93
C ARG A 17 11.71 3.61 10.07
N ALA A 18 10.99 3.11 9.06
CA ALA A 18 9.54 3.02 9.09
C ALA A 18 9.05 2.09 10.23
N ASN A 19 9.72 0.96 10.45
CA ASN A 19 9.39 0.04 11.54
C ASN A 19 9.70 0.64 12.92
N GLU A 20 10.81 1.38 13.06
CA GLU A 20 11.13 2.10 14.29
C GLU A 20 10.10 3.19 14.60
N ALA A 21 9.66 3.94 13.58
CA ALA A 21 8.58 4.91 13.76
C ALA A 21 7.28 4.24 14.27
N LYS A 22 6.89 3.09 13.69
CA LYS A 22 5.72 2.29 14.14
C LYS A 22 5.89 1.83 15.59
N ARG A 23 7.09 1.39 15.99
CA ARG A 23 7.40 0.99 17.36
C ARG A 23 7.28 2.15 18.34
N ARG A 24 7.89 3.30 18.04
CA ARG A 24 7.77 4.54 18.86
C ARG A 24 6.34 5.04 18.98
N ALA A 25 5.50 4.77 17.98
CA ALA A 25 4.07 5.08 18.00
C ALA A 25 3.21 4.06 18.78
N GLY A 26 3.81 3.02 19.37
CA GLY A 26 3.08 1.96 20.05
C GLY A 26 2.14 1.20 19.09
N TYR A 27 2.51 1.11 17.81
CA TYR A 27 1.69 0.51 16.74
C TYR A 27 0.28 1.10 16.68
N ARG A 28 0.18 2.43 16.81
CA ARG A 28 -1.08 3.18 16.73
C ARG A 28 -0.95 4.36 15.79
N CYS A 29 -2.04 4.71 15.12
CA CYS A 29 -2.11 5.93 14.33
C CYS A 29 -2.01 7.15 15.25
N ARG A 30 -1.14 8.11 14.91
CA ARG A 30 -0.94 9.34 15.71
C ARG A 30 -2.10 10.35 15.66
N VAL A 31 -3.07 10.14 14.77
CA VAL A 31 -4.23 11.03 14.60
C VAL A 31 -5.48 10.41 15.22
N CYS A 32 -5.94 9.29 14.68
CA CYS A 32 -7.19 8.65 15.14
C CYS A 32 -6.99 7.63 16.26
N ASN A 33 -5.74 7.35 16.65
CA ASN A 33 -5.41 6.42 17.72
C ASN A 33 -5.98 5.00 17.51
N ARG A 34 -6.24 4.56 16.27
CA ARG A 34 -6.56 3.14 15.98
C ARG A 34 -5.27 2.30 15.99
N SER A 35 -5.35 1.07 16.49
CA SER A 35 -4.19 0.17 16.58
C SER A 35 -3.92 -0.60 15.28
N SER A 36 -2.73 -1.15 15.15
CA SER A 36 -2.35 -2.00 14.01
C SER A 36 -3.18 -3.29 13.88
N LYS A 37 -3.96 -3.65 14.90
CA LYS A 37 -4.92 -4.77 14.83
C LYS A 37 -6.19 -4.38 14.08
N GLU A 38 -6.53 -3.09 14.08
CA GLU A 38 -7.75 -2.55 13.47
C GLU A 38 -7.47 -1.98 12.08
N VAL A 39 -6.29 -1.38 11.87
CA VAL A 39 -5.95 -0.67 10.65
C VAL A 39 -4.52 -0.92 10.18
N VAL A 40 -4.30 -0.79 8.88
CA VAL A 40 -2.96 -0.77 8.30
C VAL A 40 -2.29 0.56 8.60
N LEU A 41 -1.10 0.50 9.23
CA LEU A 41 -0.30 1.67 9.56
C LEU A 41 0.84 1.86 8.56
N ASN A 42 0.99 3.10 8.09
CA ASN A 42 2.04 3.54 7.20
C ASN A 42 2.91 4.60 7.89
N ALA A 43 4.20 4.60 7.55
CA ALA A 43 5.10 5.67 7.92
C ALA A 43 4.95 6.81 6.90
N HIS A 44 4.77 8.03 7.39
CA HIS A 44 4.56 9.23 6.60
C HIS A 44 5.69 10.22 6.86
N HIS A 45 6.38 10.66 5.81
CA HIS A 45 7.33 11.76 5.90
C HIS A 45 6.58 13.07 6.17
N ARG A 46 6.85 13.69 7.31
CA ARG A 46 6.42 15.07 7.63
C ARG A 46 7.22 16.10 6.83
N THR A 47 8.44 15.76 6.45
CA THR A 47 9.34 16.59 5.65
C THR A 47 10.33 15.70 4.89
N TYR A 48 10.80 16.18 3.74
CA TYR A 48 11.79 15.50 2.89
C TYR A 48 13.19 16.15 2.96
N LYS A 49 13.38 17.17 3.82
CA LYS A 49 14.63 17.95 3.89
C LYS A 49 15.89 17.12 4.13
N ARG A 50 15.77 16.00 4.84
CA ARG A 50 16.85 15.07 5.19
C ARG A 50 16.56 13.66 4.70
N LEU A 51 16.05 13.53 3.48
CA LEU A 51 15.77 12.22 2.88
C LEU A 51 17.02 11.33 2.95
N GLY A 52 16.89 10.12 3.51
CA GLY A 52 18.02 9.21 3.78
C GLY A 52 18.67 9.36 5.16
N HIS A 53 18.47 10.49 5.82
CA HIS A 53 19.01 10.84 7.13
C HIS A 53 17.92 11.44 8.03
N GLU A 54 16.71 10.88 7.97
CA GLU A 54 15.55 11.42 8.68
C GLU A 54 15.74 11.36 10.20
N ASP A 55 15.36 12.44 10.87
CA ASP A 55 15.21 12.44 12.31
C ASP A 55 13.95 11.67 12.71
N PRO A 56 13.88 11.20 13.97
CA PRO A 56 12.69 10.52 14.47
C PRO A 56 11.37 11.31 14.27
N ASP A 57 11.43 12.64 14.27
CA ASP A 57 10.26 13.51 14.10
C ASP A 57 9.91 13.83 12.64
N ASP A 58 10.80 13.52 11.69
CA ASP A 58 10.54 13.65 10.26
C ASP A 58 9.57 12.55 9.76
N ILE A 59 9.37 11.51 10.56
CA ILE A 59 8.53 10.36 10.23
C ILE A 59 7.43 10.20 11.28
N THR A 60 6.17 10.30 10.86
CA THR A 60 4.99 10.02 11.69
C THR A 60 4.27 8.75 11.23
N VAL A 61 3.41 8.19 12.07
CA VAL A 61 2.69 6.94 11.78
C VAL A 61 1.20 7.23 11.66
N LEU A 62 0.66 6.96 10.47
CA LEU A 62 -0.74 7.23 10.13
C LEU A 62 -1.41 5.95 9.62
N CYS A 63 -2.70 5.77 9.91
CA CYS A 63 -3.50 4.78 9.18
C CYS A 63 -3.78 5.29 7.75
N ARG A 64 -4.24 4.42 6.85
CA ARG A 64 -4.59 4.80 5.46
C ARG A 64 -5.50 6.03 5.41
N ASP A 65 -6.58 6.02 6.17
CA ASP A 65 -7.57 7.11 6.17
C ASP A 65 -6.95 8.44 6.61
N CYS A 66 -6.17 8.42 7.69
CA CYS A 66 -5.49 9.63 8.17
C CYS A 66 -4.36 10.08 7.25
N HIS A 67 -3.72 9.16 6.54
CA HIS A 67 -2.69 9.48 5.56
C HIS A 67 -3.30 10.24 4.37
N GLU A 68 -4.47 9.82 3.90
CA GLU A 68 -5.20 10.53 2.83
C GLU A 68 -5.61 11.93 3.27
N LEU A 69 -6.14 12.09 4.48
CA LEU A 69 -6.47 13.41 5.05
C LEU A 69 -5.25 14.34 5.10
N TYR A 70 -4.08 13.82 5.46
CA TYR A 70 -2.84 14.62 5.47
C TYR A 70 -2.44 15.10 4.08
N GLU A 71 -2.57 14.27 3.05
CA GLU A 71 -2.26 14.65 1.66
C GLU A 71 -3.29 15.64 1.09
N LEU A 72 -4.57 15.49 1.43
CA LEU A 72 -5.62 16.44 1.05
C LEU A 72 -5.40 17.81 1.70
N ASN A 73 -5.03 17.86 2.98
CA ASN A 73 -4.79 19.11 3.68
C ASN A 73 -3.56 19.89 3.15
N LYS A 74 -2.57 19.22 2.56
CA LYS A 74 -1.46 19.91 1.88
C LYS A 74 -1.92 20.70 0.65
N LYS A 75 -3.00 20.27 0.00
CA LYS A 75 -3.56 20.89 -1.21
C LYS A 75 -4.54 22.04 -0.90
N LEU A 76 -5.03 22.13 0.34
CA LEU A 76 -5.89 23.23 0.73
C LEU A 76 -5.07 24.52 0.85
N PRO A 77 -5.55 25.66 0.31
CA PRO A 77 -4.93 26.94 0.60
C PRO A 77 -4.90 27.11 2.12
N ARG A 78 -3.75 27.51 2.68
CA ARG A 78 -3.70 27.90 4.08
C ARG A 78 -4.70 29.04 4.23
N LEU A 79 -5.82 28.78 4.89
CA LEU A 79 -6.74 29.85 5.24
C LEU A 79 -5.92 30.89 6.01
N PRO A 80 -6.09 32.19 5.71
CA PRO A 80 -5.42 33.23 6.47
C PRO A 80 -5.68 32.95 7.94
N HIS A 81 -4.61 32.93 8.74
CA HIS A 81 -4.69 32.70 10.17
C HIS A 81 -5.51 33.85 10.76
N GLN A 82 -6.83 33.66 10.86
CA GLN A 82 -7.67 34.56 11.60
C GLN A 82 -7.24 34.37 13.05
N GLU A 83 -6.60 35.40 13.58
CA GLU A 83 -6.09 35.48 14.94
C GLU A 83 -7.18 34.98 15.89
N TYR A 84 -7.01 33.76 16.39
CA TYR A 84 -7.93 33.18 17.36
C TYR A 84 -7.70 33.90 18.68
N GLN A 85 -8.47 34.96 18.92
CA GLN A 85 -8.56 35.61 20.22
C GLN A 85 -9.36 34.67 21.13
N PRO A 86 -8.76 34.06 22.16
CA PRO A 86 -9.51 33.21 23.07
C PRO A 86 -10.54 34.09 23.78
N THR A 87 -11.81 33.93 23.45
CA THR A 87 -12.88 34.58 24.21
C THR A 87 -12.80 34.05 25.64
N THR A 88 -12.61 34.96 26.59
CA THR A 88 -12.55 34.71 28.03
C THR A 88 -13.57 33.65 28.42
N TYR A 89 -13.09 32.51 28.93
CA TYR A 89 -13.95 31.54 29.60
C TYR A 89 -14.60 32.25 30.78
N GLN A 90 -15.89 32.59 30.66
CA GLN A 90 -16.67 32.91 31.83
C GLN A 90 -16.73 31.64 32.67
N THR A 91 -16.07 31.69 33.84
CA THR A 91 -16.12 30.64 34.83
C THR A 91 -17.55 30.60 35.38
N ILE A 92 -18.42 29.81 34.75
CA ILE A 92 -19.71 29.49 35.36
C ILE A 92 -19.38 28.61 36.57
N SER A 93 -19.50 29.19 37.76
CA SER A 93 -19.35 28.49 39.03
C SER A 93 -20.48 27.47 39.20
N THR A 94 -20.37 26.31 38.59
CA THR A 94 -21.18 25.12 38.90
C THR A 94 -20.62 24.41 40.12
N THR A 95 -20.55 25.10 41.26
CA THR A 95 -20.34 24.45 42.57
C THR A 95 -21.66 24.03 43.24
N GLN A 96 -22.81 24.24 42.59
CA GLN A 96 -24.13 24.02 43.19
C GLN A 96 -24.86 22.75 42.72
N SER A 97 -24.37 22.02 41.71
CA SER A 97 -25.02 20.77 41.24
C SER A 97 -24.33 19.47 41.69
N TYR A 98 -23.08 19.52 42.16
CA TYR A 98 -22.36 18.32 42.63
C TYR A 98 -22.55 18.02 44.13
N LYS A 99 -23.18 18.93 44.89
CA LYS A 99 -23.52 18.73 46.31
C LYS A 99 -24.86 18.00 46.53
N ALA A 100 -25.67 17.81 45.49
CA ALA A 100 -26.96 17.12 45.59
C ALA A 100 -26.92 15.64 45.17
N ALA A 101 -25.81 15.16 44.61
CA ALA A 101 -25.65 13.76 44.18
C ALA A 101 -24.76 12.91 45.12
N SER A 102 -24.21 13.51 46.18
CA SER A 102 -23.35 12.81 47.16
C SER A 102 -24.06 12.43 48.47
N GLU A 103 -25.37 12.68 48.60
CA GLU A 103 -26.11 12.39 49.85
C GLU A 103 -27.03 11.17 49.76
N LYS A 104 -27.14 10.51 48.59
CA LYS A 104 -27.89 9.26 48.46
C LYS A 104 -27.17 8.24 47.60
N LEU A 105 -26.08 7.68 48.13
CA LEU A 105 -25.74 6.27 47.92
C LEU A 105 -24.73 5.84 48.99
N VAL A 106 -25.23 5.59 50.20
CA VAL A 106 -24.54 4.72 51.15
C VAL A 106 -24.67 3.30 50.59
N LEU A 107 -23.61 2.78 50.00
CA LEU A 107 -23.44 1.34 49.84
C LEU A 107 -22.08 0.93 50.42
N SER A 108 -22.18 -0.05 51.31
CA SER A 108 -21.16 -0.63 52.19
C SER A 108 -19.81 -0.99 51.54
N PRO A 109 -18.70 -0.97 52.30
CA PRO A 109 -17.40 -1.46 51.84
C PRO A 109 -17.45 -2.98 51.62
N SER A 110 -17.12 -3.41 50.40
CA SER A 110 -16.83 -4.81 50.10
C SER A 110 -15.39 -5.16 50.54
N PRO A 111 -15.14 -6.41 50.98
CA PRO A 111 -13.86 -6.80 51.54
C PRO A 111 -12.77 -6.79 50.47
N VAL A 112 -11.62 -6.24 50.84
CA VAL A 112 -10.37 -6.26 50.08
C VAL A 112 -9.93 -7.72 49.96
N SER A 113 -10.13 -8.33 48.79
CA SER A 113 -9.52 -9.62 48.48
C SER A 113 -8.07 -9.42 48.08
N ASN A 114 -7.20 -10.11 48.82
CA ASN A 114 -5.76 -10.15 48.68
C ASN A 114 -5.30 -10.37 47.22
N LEU A 115 -4.27 -9.61 46.84
CA LEU A 115 -3.38 -9.95 45.74
C LEU A 115 -2.70 -11.29 46.06
N GLY A 116 -3.25 -12.38 45.51
CA GLY A 116 -2.55 -13.64 45.39
C GLY A 116 -1.54 -13.54 44.25
N SER A 117 -0.27 -13.41 44.60
CA SER A 117 0.87 -13.62 43.71
C SER A 117 0.80 -15.03 43.11
N SER A 118 0.48 -15.15 41.82
CA SER A 118 0.57 -16.43 41.12
C SER A 118 2.04 -16.72 40.78
N GLU A 119 2.76 -17.35 41.71
CA GLU A 119 4.01 -18.09 41.43
C GLU A 119 3.74 -19.39 40.64
N ALA A 120 2.91 -19.30 39.60
CA ALA A 120 2.50 -20.43 38.78
C ALA A 120 2.70 -20.12 37.30
N SER A 121 3.86 -19.61 36.92
CA SER A 121 4.22 -19.41 35.50
C SER A 121 5.68 -19.66 35.16
N LEU A 122 6.46 -20.30 36.04
CA LEU A 122 7.81 -20.77 35.71
C LEU A 122 7.90 -22.29 35.54
N LYS A 123 7.14 -23.06 36.35
CA LYS A 123 7.16 -24.53 36.31
C LYS A 123 6.47 -25.10 35.07
N THR A 124 5.40 -24.46 34.59
CA THR A 124 4.71 -24.83 33.35
C THR A 124 5.54 -24.51 32.11
N MET A 125 6.24 -23.36 32.08
CA MET A 125 7.15 -23.05 30.97
C MET A 125 8.33 -24.03 30.91
N ALA A 126 9.00 -24.32 32.02
CA ALA A 126 10.12 -25.27 32.05
C ALA A 126 9.72 -26.68 31.59
N LEU A 127 8.55 -27.17 31.98
CA LEU A 127 8.03 -28.46 31.52
C LEU A 127 7.75 -28.45 30.01
N THR A 128 7.14 -27.39 29.47
CA THR A 128 6.93 -27.29 28.01
C THR A 128 8.23 -27.23 27.21
N PHE A 129 9.26 -26.54 27.70
CA PHE A 129 10.57 -26.49 27.04
C PHE A 129 11.27 -27.87 27.02
N VAL A 130 11.19 -28.64 28.11
CA VAL A 130 11.77 -29.99 28.15
C VAL A 130 11.07 -30.94 27.16
N TRP A 131 9.74 -30.89 27.07
CA TRP A 131 8.99 -31.70 26.10
C TRP A 131 9.28 -31.29 24.63
N VAL A 132 9.45 -29.99 24.36
CA VAL A 132 9.83 -29.50 23.02
C VAL A 132 11.25 -29.95 22.64
N LEU A 133 12.21 -29.89 23.56
CA LEU A 133 13.59 -30.34 23.30
C LEU A 133 13.68 -31.86 23.10
N LEU A 134 12.92 -32.65 23.88
CA LEU A 134 12.83 -34.10 23.68
C LEU A 134 12.17 -34.45 22.34
N ALA A 135 11.12 -33.73 21.93
CA ALA A 135 10.49 -33.92 20.63
C ALA A 135 11.43 -33.56 19.47
N ILE A 136 12.17 -32.45 19.57
CA ILE A 136 13.18 -32.07 18.58
C ILE A 136 14.29 -33.13 18.51
N SER A 137 14.77 -33.62 19.65
CA SER A 137 15.79 -34.69 19.69
C SER A 137 15.29 -35.97 18.99
N LEU A 138 14.06 -36.40 19.28
CA LEU A 138 13.46 -37.57 18.63
C LEU A 138 13.28 -37.38 17.12
N ILE A 139 12.84 -36.19 16.67
CA ILE A 139 12.70 -35.86 15.26
C ILE A 139 14.07 -35.86 14.55
N THR A 140 15.10 -35.28 15.17
CA THR A 140 16.46 -35.30 14.58
C THR A 140 17.04 -36.71 14.52
N SER A 141 16.81 -37.55 15.52
CA SER A 141 17.21 -38.96 15.49
C SER A 141 16.45 -39.76 14.43
N LEU A 142 15.17 -39.46 14.18
CA LEU A 142 14.39 -40.09 13.10
C LEU A 142 14.87 -39.65 11.71
N ILE A 143 15.25 -38.39 11.50
CA ILE A 143 15.77 -37.92 10.20
C ILE A 143 17.13 -38.56 9.88
N VAL A 144 17.96 -38.79 10.89
CA VAL A 144 19.24 -39.52 10.72
C VAL A 144 19.02 -41.00 10.46
N TYR A 145 17.96 -41.60 11.02
CA TYR A 145 17.68 -43.03 10.88
C TYR A 145 16.85 -43.40 9.63
N PHE A 146 16.01 -42.48 9.13
CA PHE A 146 15.12 -42.67 7.99
C PHE A 146 15.38 -41.66 6.85
N GLY A 147 16.56 -41.06 6.81
CA GLY A 147 16.96 -40.18 5.71
C GLY A 147 16.83 -40.89 4.36
N PRO A 148 16.28 -40.23 3.33
CA PRO A 148 16.04 -40.87 2.03
C PRO A 148 17.36 -41.20 1.34
N THR A 149 17.49 -42.44 0.88
CA THR A 149 18.55 -42.90 -0.01
C THR A 149 18.48 -42.08 -1.31
N GLN A 150 19.52 -41.31 -1.61
CA GLN A 150 19.70 -40.71 -2.93
C GLN A 150 20.01 -41.84 -3.93
N GLU A 151 19.02 -42.19 -4.73
CA GLU A 151 19.28 -42.81 -6.04
C GLU A 151 19.84 -41.71 -6.94
N ALA A 152 21.10 -41.90 -7.34
CA ALA A 152 21.70 -41.19 -8.46
C ALA A 152 21.05 -41.74 -9.74
N ASP A 153 20.43 -40.86 -10.52
CA ASP A 153 20.01 -41.20 -11.87
C ASP A 153 20.36 -40.08 -12.86
N ASP A 154 20.51 -40.55 -14.08
CA ASP A 154 21.39 -40.16 -15.15
C ASP A 154 21.09 -38.81 -15.82
N SER A 155 22.19 -38.11 -16.15
CA SER A 155 22.56 -37.74 -17.52
C SER A 155 21.41 -37.52 -18.53
N ILE A 156 20.90 -36.29 -18.65
CA ILE A 156 20.25 -35.81 -19.89
C ILE A 156 20.94 -34.54 -20.41
N HIS A 157 21.71 -34.79 -21.46
CA HIS A 157 22.06 -33.95 -22.60
C HIS A 157 21.32 -32.60 -22.72
N THR A 158 22.07 -31.50 -22.62
CA THR A 158 21.69 -30.18 -23.15
C THR A 158 22.46 -29.91 -24.45
N PRO A 159 21.81 -29.59 -25.57
CA PRO A 159 22.52 -29.09 -26.74
C PRO A 159 22.78 -27.58 -26.63
N SER A 160 24.05 -27.26 -26.91
CA SER A 160 24.63 -25.94 -27.18
C SER A 160 23.97 -25.24 -28.37
N PRO A 161 23.84 -23.91 -28.38
CA PRO A 161 23.71 -23.14 -29.61
C PRO A 161 24.98 -22.34 -29.91
N SER A 162 25.58 -22.59 -31.08
CA SER A 162 26.53 -21.69 -31.72
C SER A 162 26.69 -22.06 -33.20
N PRO A 163 27.29 -21.20 -34.06
CA PRO A 163 26.75 -19.94 -34.57
C PRO A 163 26.75 -19.95 -36.13
N THR A 164 26.57 -18.76 -36.75
CA THR A 164 26.57 -18.43 -38.20
C THR A 164 25.18 -18.50 -38.87
N ASP A 165 24.77 -17.61 -39.78
CA ASP A 165 25.54 -16.82 -40.73
C ASP A 165 24.70 -15.66 -41.35
N LYS A 166 25.42 -14.65 -41.86
CA LYS A 166 25.10 -13.74 -42.99
C LYS A 166 24.02 -12.64 -42.89
N LEU A 167 24.54 -11.45 -42.56
CA LEU A 167 24.56 -10.21 -43.36
C LEU A 167 23.97 -10.30 -44.79
N GLN A 168 22.96 -9.47 -45.09
CA GLN A 168 22.89 -8.78 -46.39
C GLN A 168 22.03 -7.50 -46.33
N ALA A 169 22.71 -6.38 -46.58
CA ALA A 169 22.13 -5.09 -46.86
C ALA A 169 21.63 -5.05 -48.32
N GLY A 170 20.46 -4.47 -48.54
CA GLY A 170 19.89 -4.21 -49.86
C GLY A 170 19.29 -2.81 -49.91
N VAL A 171 20.09 -1.87 -50.41
CA VAL A 171 19.67 -0.54 -50.86
C VAL A 171 18.94 -0.71 -52.19
N VAL A 172 17.73 -0.18 -52.34
CA VAL A 172 17.15 0.11 -53.67
C VAL A 172 16.45 1.46 -53.63
N VAL A 173 16.90 2.31 -54.55
CA VAL A 173 16.48 3.69 -54.81
C VAL A 173 15.22 3.71 -55.70
N ALA A 174 14.46 4.79 -55.59
CA ALA A 174 13.24 5.12 -56.35
C ALA A 174 13.37 4.99 -57.89
N PRO A 175 12.23 5.04 -58.60
CA PRO A 175 12.07 6.19 -59.49
C PRO A 175 10.70 6.87 -59.42
N THR A 176 10.78 8.19 -59.60
CA THR A 176 9.72 9.14 -59.93
C THR A 176 9.08 8.87 -61.30
N SER A 177 7.76 8.98 -61.41
CA SER A 177 7.12 9.51 -62.63
C SER A 177 5.68 10.00 -62.39
N THR A 178 5.55 11.33 -62.41
CA THR A 178 4.66 12.13 -63.28
C THR A 178 3.15 11.88 -63.32
N LEU A 179 2.43 12.79 -62.63
CA LEU A 179 1.32 13.64 -63.09
C LEU A 179 0.44 13.13 -64.27
N SER A 180 -0.85 12.90 -64.00
CA SER A 180 -1.91 13.34 -64.92
C SER A 180 -3.23 13.61 -64.18
N GLN A 181 -3.93 14.60 -64.70
CA GLN A 181 -4.84 15.51 -64.00
C GLN A 181 -6.30 15.01 -64.04
N ILE A 182 -7.02 15.10 -62.93
CA ILE A 182 -8.49 14.98 -62.88
C ILE A 182 -9.07 16.28 -62.32
N LEU A 183 -10.12 16.75 -63.01
CA LEU A 183 -10.77 18.06 -62.97
C LEU A 183 -11.36 18.46 -61.60
N PRO A 184 -11.55 19.77 -61.34
CA PRO A 184 -12.04 20.27 -60.06
C PRO A 184 -13.57 20.09 -59.91
N ILE A 185 -13.98 19.42 -58.83
CA ILE A 185 -15.39 19.36 -58.40
C ILE A 185 -15.72 20.62 -57.60
N PRO A 186 -16.69 21.46 -58.02
CA PRO A 186 -17.16 22.57 -57.22
C PRO A 186 -18.31 22.07 -56.33
N THR A 187 -18.02 21.77 -55.07
CA THR A 187 -19.07 21.78 -54.04
C THR A 187 -18.58 22.60 -52.86
N LYS A 188 -19.08 23.83 -52.75
CA LYS A 188 -19.10 24.56 -51.48
C LYS A 188 -19.97 23.75 -50.52
N ARG A 189 -19.36 22.76 -49.88
CA ARG A 189 -19.90 22.14 -48.69
C ARG A 189 -19.60 23.10 -47.54
N PRO A 190 -20.57 23.48 -46.71
CA PRO A 190 -20.28 24.27 -45.51
C PRO A 190 -19.21 23.54 -44.69
N PRO A 191 -18.31 24.28 -44.00
CA PRO A 191 -17.28 23.65 -43.18
C PRO A 191 -17.99 22.75 -42.16
N MET A 192 -17.85 21.45 -42.40
CA MET A 192 -18.19 20.42 -41.43
C MET A 192 -17.46 20.82 -40.14
N PRO A 193 -18.14 20.88 -38.97
CA PRO A 193 -17.45 21.13 -37.72
C PRO A 193 -16.31 20.11 -37.66
N THR A 194 -15.10 20.63 -37.46
CA THR A 194 -13.90 19.84 -37.23
C THR A 194 -14.31 18.73 -36.26
N PRO A 195 -14.14 17.43 -36.59
CA PRO A 195 -14.36 16.41 -35.59
C PRO A 195 -13.39 16.76 -34.46
N GLU A 196 -13.94 17.20 -33.33
CA GLU A 196 -13.22 17.16 -32.07
C GLU A 196 -12.58 15.77 -31.98
N PRO A 197 -11.34 15.67 -31.48
CA PRO A 197 -10.66 14.39 -31.42
C PRO A 197 -11.59 13.40 -30.72
N ILE A 198 -12.13 12.45 -31.48
CA ILE A 198 -12.88 11.32 -30.96
C ILE A 198 -11.89 10.69 -29.99
N ILE A 199 -12.20 10.82 -28.69
CA ILE A 199 -11.40 10.32 -27.58
C ILE A 199 -11.14 8.86 -27.90
N THR A 200 -9.97 8.59 -28.47
CA THR A 200 -9.43 7.26 -28.59
C THR A 200 -9.46 6.72 -27.18
N VAL A 201 -10.18 5.61 -26.98
CA VAL A 201 -10.17 4.81 -25.75
C VAL A 201 -8.85 5.06 -25.04
N ALA A 202 -8.89 5.72 -23.88
CA ALA A 202 -7.69 6.04 -23.14
C ALA A 202 -7.08 4.70 -22.72
N ASP A 203 -6.23 4.17 -23.60
CA ASP A 203 -5.65 2.86 -23.51
C ASP A 203 -4.56 3.00 -22.45
N CYS A 204 -4.97 2.86 -21.19
CA CYS A 204 -4.07 2.94 -20.07
C CYS A 204 -3.33 1.60 -19.95
N THR A 205 -2.46 1.32 -20.91
CA THR A 205 -1.66 0.09 -20.92
C THR A 205 -0.86 -0.01 -19.61
N GLY A 206 -1.22 -0.97 -18.77
CA GLY A 206 -0.59 -1.17 -17.45
C GLY A 206 -1.30 -0.47 -16.28
N GLY A 207 -2.52 0.04 -16.50
CA GLY A 207 -3.39 0.59 -15.48
C GLY A 207 -3.47 2.12 -15.50
N CYS A 208 -4.68 2.61 -15.34
CA CYS A 208 -5.05 4.02 -15.33
C CYS A 208 -4.58 4.72 -14.05
N THR A 209 -4.05 5.94 -14.23
CA THR A 209 -3.63 6.87 -13.15
C THR A 209 -4.71 7.90 -12.81
N GLU A 210 -5.78 7.94 -13.60
CA GLU A 210 -7.00 8.70 -13.32
C GLU A 210 -8.18 7.74 -13.32
N TYR A 211 -9.32 8.15 -12.77
CA TYR A 211 -10.51 7.31 -12.75
C TYR A 211 -11.07 7.17 -14.18
N PRO A 212 -11.16 5.95 -14.75
CA PRO A 212 -11.65 5.78 -16.10
C PRO A 212 -13.18 5.77 -16.14
N ASP A 213 -13.79 6.87 -16.58
CA ASP A 213 -15.24 7.01 -16.68
C ASP A 213 -15.88 6.00 -17.64
N TRP A 214 -15.14 5.57 -18.67
CA TRP A 214 -15.60 4.68 -19.73
C TRP A 214 -15.68 3.20 -19.32
N CYS A 215 -15.12 2.83 -18.16
CA CYS A 215 -15.22 1.47 -17.62
C CYS A 215 -15.66 1.52 -16.14
N SER A 216 -16.90 1.97 -15.93
CA SER A 216 -17.47 2.13 -14.59
C SER A 216 -18.43 0.98 -14.23
N PRO A 217 -18.25 0.29 -13.08
CA PRO A 217 -17.19 0.48 -12.09
C PRO A 217 -15.85 -0.19 -12.51
N PRO A 218 -14.70 0.49 -12.37
CA PRO A 218 -13.40 -0.07 -12.78
C PRO A 218 -12.86 -1.09 -11.78
N ILE A 219 -11.97 -1.96 -12.21
CA ILE A 219 -11.21 -2.85 -11.32
C ILE A 219 -10.20 -1.99 -10.53
N LYS A 220 -10.11 -2.21 -9.23
CA LYS A 220 -9.24 -1.43 -8.33
C LYS A 220 -8.01 -2.23 -7.93
N GLY A 221 -6.83 -1.82 -8.39
CA GLY A 221 -5.55 -2.45 -8.06
C GLY A 221 -4.75 -1.72 -7.00
N ASN A 222 -4.76 -2.21 -5.76
CA ASN A 222 -3.96 -1.69 -4.66
C ASN A 222 -2.64 -2.46 -4.48
N VAL A 223 -1.71 -1.84 -3.76
CA VAL A 223 -0.38 -2.41 -3.51
C VAL A 223 -0.12 -2.40 -2.01
N ASN A 224 0.19 -3.57 -1.45
CA ASN A 224 0.65 -3.60 -0.07
C ASN A 224 2.04 -2.97 0.00
N TYR A 225 2.14 -1.84 0.69
CA TYR A 225 3.37 -1.07 0.79
C TYR A 225 4.56 -1.85 1.35
N ASN A 226 4.34 -2.67 2.39
CA ASN A 226 5.43 -3.39 3.06
C ASN A 226 5.82 -4.67 2.31
N THR A 227 4.84 -5.41 1.78
CA THR A 227 5.09 -6.71 1.15
C THR A 227 5.21 -6.64 -0.37
N ARG A 228 4.92 -5.48 -0.98
CA ARG A 228 4.91 -5.24 -2.44
C ARG A 228 3.92 -6.10 -3.22
N VAL A 229 3.04 -6.81 -2.51
CA VAL A 229 2.02 -7.65 -3.13
C VAL A 229 0.99 -6.74 -3.80
N LYS A 230 0.86 -6.91 -5.11
CA LYS A 230 -0.12 -6.25 -5.97
C LYS A 230 -1.37 -7.10 -6.05
N ILE A 231 -2.51 -6.60 -5.58
CA ILE A 231 -3.80 -7.29 -5.73
C ILE A 231 -4.81 -6.38 -6.40
N TYR A 232 -5.77 -6.96 -7.13
CA TYR A 232 -6.92 -6.22 -7.63
C TYR A 232 -8.22 -6.75 -7.07
N HIS A 233 -9.17 -5.82 -6.93
CA HIS A 233 -10.53 -6.07 -6.49
C HIS A 233 -11.49 -5.85 -7.67
N MET A 234 -12.31 -6.86 -7.95
CA MET A 234 -13.41 -6.76 -8.92
C MET A 234 -14.60 -6.04 -8.28
N PRO A 235 -15.43 -5.32 -9.06
CA PRO A 235 -16.70 -4.79 -8.58
C PRO A 235 -17.55 -5.90 -7.92
N GLY A 236 -18.05 -5.63 -6.71
CA GLY A 236 -18.84 -6.58 -5.90
C GLY A 236 -18.04 -7.52 -4.99
N GLN A 237 -16.71 -7.44 -4.98
CA GLN A 237 -15.88 -8.12 -3.97
C GLN A 237 -15.98 -7.45 -2.59
N GLU A 238 -15.69 -8.21 -1.52
CA GLU A 238 -15.86 -7.82 -0.12
C GLU A 238 -15.18 -6.47 0.19
N TYR A 239 -13.96 -6.28 -0.30
CA TYR A 239 -13.17 -5.06 -0.06
C TYR A 239 -13.16 -4.08 -1.23
N TYR A 240 -14.04 -4.25 -2.23
CA TYR A 240 -14.03 -3.39 -3.41
C TYR A 240 -14.34 -1.93 -3.05
N ASP A 241 -15.38 -1.68 -2.25
CA ASP A 241 -15.81 -0.33 -1.89
C ASP A 241 -14.84 0.39 -0.95
N ASP A 242 -14.24 -0.36 -0.03
CA ASP A 242 -13.21 0.11 0.91
C ASP A 242 -11.87 0.41 0.23
N THR A 243 -11.60 -0.24 -0.90
CA THR A 243 -10.36 0.03 -1.65
C THR A 243 -10.43 1.40 -2.32
N LYS A 244 -9.53 2.30 -1.90
CA LYS A 244 -9.34 3.66 -2.47
C LYS A 244 -7.97 3.77 -3.13
N ILE A 245 -7.93 3.93 -4.45
CA ILE A 245 -6.68 3.92 -5.21
C ILE A 245 -5.85 5.18 -4.94
N ASN A 246 -4.61 4.97 -4.51
CA ASN A 246 -3.61 6.00 -4.37
C ASN A 246 -2.49 5.82 -5.41
N VAL A 247 -2.59 6.62 -6.46
CA VAL A 247 -1.71 6.58 -7.64
C VAL A 247 -0.24 6.82 -7.29
N ALA A 248 0.03 7.63 -6.25
CA ALA A 248 1.39 7.93 -5.78
C ALA A 248 2.12 6.70 -5.24
N TYR A 249 1.37 5.69 -4.76
CA TYR A 249 1.93 4.42 -4.29
C TYR A 249 2.00 3.34 -5.38
N GLY A 250 1.75 3.70 -6.64
CA GLY A 250 1.73 2.76 -7.74
C GLY A 250 0.44 1.95 -7.84
N GLU A 251 -0.62 2.34 -7.12
CA GLU A 251 -1.95 1.76 -7.27
C GLU A 251 -2.62 2.28 -8.55
N ARG A 252 -3.47 1.48 -9.19
CA ARG A 252 -4.04 1.78 -10.51
C ARG A 252 -5.48 1.30 -10.61
N TRP A 253 -6.22 1.89 -11.54
CA TRP A 253 -7.48 1.33 -12.03
C TRP A 253 -7.23 0.51 -13.29
N PHE A 254 -8.05 -0.52 -13.51
CA PHE A 254 -8.02 -1.35 -14.71
C PHE A 254 -9.43 -1.51 -15.24
N CYS A 255 -9.57 -1.66 -16.56
CA CYS A 255 -10.87 -1.90 -17.17
C CYS A 255 -11.13 -3.39 -17.41
N THR A 256 -10.07 -4.21 -17.49
CA THR A 256 -10.20 -5.66 -17.62
C THR A 256 -9.30 -6.42 -16.64
N GLU A 257 -9.71 -7.65 -16.30
CA GLU A 257 -8.94 -8.53 -15.43
C GLU A 257 -7.61 -8.95 -16.09
N GLN A 258 -7.63 -9.17 -17.41
CA GLN A 258 -6.44 -9.50 -18.18
C GLN A 258 -5.41 -8.37 -18.15
N GLU A 259 -5.84 -7.11 -18.23
CA GLU A 259 -4.97 -5.94 -18.11
C GLU A 259 -4.30 -5.88 -16.72
N ALA A 260 -5.08 -6.07 -15.66
CA ALA A 260 -4.55 -6.11 -14.29
C ALA A 260 -3.52 -7.24 -14.11
N GLN A 261 -3.83 -8.43 -14.63
CA GLN A 261 -2.94 -9.59 -14.58
C GLN A 261 -1.66 -9.38 -15.40
N ALA A 262 -1.77 -8.83 -16.61
CA ALA A 262 -0.64 -8.50 -17.47
C ALA A 262 0.27 -7.43 -16.84
N ALA A 263 -0.31 -6.49 -16.09
CA ALA A 263 0.46 -5.53 -15.30
C ALA A 263 1.17 -6.18 -14.09
N GLY A 264 0.83 -7.43 -13.73
CA GLY A 264 1.41 -8.17 -12.62
C GLY A 264 0.62 -8.06 -11.29
N TRP A 265 -0.67 -7.74 -11.36
CA TRP A 265 -1.57 -7.79 -10.20
C TRP A 265 -2.28 -9.15 -10.18
N ARG A 266 -2.43 -9.74 -9.00
CA ARG A 266 -3.23 -10.97 -8.83
C ARG A 266 -4.61 -10.66 -8.24
N LYS A 267 -5.60 -11.51 -8.48
CA LYS A 267 -6.94 -11.33 -7.89
C LYS A 267 -6.88 -11.32 -6.36
N SER A 268 -7.69 -10.46 -5.74
CA SER A 268 -8.02 -10.59 -4.32
C SER A 268 -8.81 -11.87 -4.08
N ARG A 269 -8.57 -12.49 -2.92
CA ARG A 269 -9.33 -13.67 -2.46
C ARG A 269 -10.66 -13.31 -1.78
N ARG A 270 -10.86 -12.01 -1.52
CA ARG A 270 -11.99 -11.42 -0.80
C ARG A 270 -12.43 -10.17 -1.51
#